data_AF-A0A6B3GJ32-F1
#
_entry.id   AF-A0A6B3GJ32-F1
#
_cell.length_a   1.000
_cell.length_b   1.000
_cell.length_c   1.000
_cell.angle_alpha   90.00
_cell.angle_beta   90.00
_cell.angle_gamma   90.00
#
_symmetry.space_group_name_H-M   'P 1'
#
loop_
_entity.id
_entity.type
_entity.pdbx_description
1 polymer ?
#
loop_
_entity_poly.entity_id
_entity_poly.type
_entity_poly.pdbx_seq_one_letter_code
_entity_poly.pdbx_strand_id
1 'polypeptide(L)'
;GYANAYSQYVTTPEEYDTQNYEGGSTLYGRYTLPAYQQEYARIAESLRAGTALDRGTLPADESGRQFTFQTGVVYDNPPSGKVFGGVLKAPESSYARGSTATVEFATGHPKNNVRRGSTFLEVQRLENGTWKRVLDDGDWETTYRWTRLNGLTGTSKATITWKIAADTAPGTYRIVHHGDAKNLLGKITPFTGATGTFTVE
;
A
#
# COMPACT_ATOMS: atom_id res chain seq x y z
N GLY A 1 6.29 -6.43 -21.13
CA GLY A 1 6.74 -7.24 -19.97
C GLY A 1 5.68 -7.23 -18.88
N TYR A 2 5.89 -7.98 -17.79
CA TYR A 2 5.00 -8.03 -16.62
C TYR A 2 3.51 -8.29 -16.93
N ALA A 3 3.23 -9.24 -17.83
CA ALA A 3 1.87 -9.56 -18.26
C ALA A 3 1.58 -11.05 -18.12
N ASN A 4 0.37 -11.37 -17.64
CA ASN A 4 -0.19 -12.72 -17.44
C ASN A 4 0.52 -13.61 -16.40
N ALA A 5 1.85 -13.66 -16.40
CA ALA A 5 2.67 -14.39 -15.45
C ALA A 5 4.00 -13.67 -15.18
N TYR A 6 4.74 -14.16 -14.19
CA TYR A 6 6.09 -13.66 -13.86
C TYR A 6 7.09 -14.82 -13.85
N SER A 7 8.05 -14.78 -14.76
CA SER A 7 9.09 -15.81 -14.96
C SER A 7 10.50 -15.23 -14.85
N GLN A 8 10.68 -14.24 -13.96
CA GLN A 8 11.95 -13.52 -13.73
C GLN A 8 12.40 -12.73 -14.97
N TYR A 9 13.69 -12.79 -15.30
CA TYR A 9 14.33 -12.00 -16.33
C TYR A 9 14.48 -12.78 -17.64
N VAL A 10 14.66 -12.03 -18.72
CA VAL A 10 14.97 -12.55 -20.04
C VAL A 10 16.11 -11.71 -20.60
N THR A 11 17.24 -12.35 -20.90
CA THR A 11 18.43 -11.71 -21.45
C THR A 11 18.78 -12.28 -22.83
N THR A 12 19.51 -11.51 -23.63
CA THR A 12 20.16 -12.02 -24.85
C THR A 12 21.17 -13.12 -24.51
N PRO A 13 21.54 -14.01 -25.45
CA PRO A 13 22.62 -14.98 -25.23
C PRO A 13 23.93 -14.34 -24.77
N GLU A 14 24.28 -13.17 -25.31
CA GLU A 14 25.49 -12.43 -24.99
C GLU A 14 25.46 -11.89 -23.55
N GLU A 15 24.33 -11.30 -23.15
CA GLU A 15 24.11 -10.86 -21.75
C GLU A 15 24.07 -12.05 -20.80
N TYR A 16 23.46 -13.17 -21.20
CA TYR A 16 23.42 -14.40 -20.42
C TYR A 16 24.83 -14.92 -20.12
N ASP A 17 25.72 -14.91 -21.10
CA ASP A 17 27.10 -15.40 -20.95
C ASP A 17 27.91 -14.57 -19.94
N THR A 18 27.52 -13.31 -19.68
CA THR A 18 28.14 -12.48 -18.62
C THR A 18 27.71 -12.89 -17.21
N GLN A 19 26.58 -13.58 -17.07
CA GLN A 19 26.01 -14.00 -15.78
C GLN A 19 25.92 -12.89 -14.71
N ASN A 20 25.59 -11.66 -15.14
CA ASN A 20 25.07 -10.64 -14.23
C ASN A 20 23.71 -11.06 -13.63
N TYR A 21 23.13 -10.23 -12.76
CA TYR A 21 21.88 -10.56 -12.06
C TYR A 21 20.77 -11.05 -12.99
N GLU A 22 20.57 -10.38 -14.12
CA GLU A 22 19.54 -10.70 -15.11
C GLU A 22 19.88 -12.00 -15.86
N GLY A 23 21.16 -12.22 -16.17
CA GLY A 23 21.65 -13.45 -16.80
C GLY A 23 21.47 -14.68 -15.90
N GLY A 24 21.82 -14.56 -14.61
CA GLY A 24 21.58 -15.59 -13.60
C GLY A 24 20.10 -15.82 -13.29
N SER A 25 19.25 -14.79 -13.52
CA SER A 25 17.79 -14.87 -13.35
C SER A 25 17.04 -15.22 -14.64
N THR A 26 17.74 -15.58 -15.71
CA THR A 26 17.15 -16.05 -16.98
C THR A 26 16.91 -17.56 -16.89
N LEU A 27 15.72 -17.93 -16.41
CA LEU A 27 15.41 -19.25 -15.85
C LEU A 27 15.57 -20.43 -16.81
N TYR A 28 15.29 -20.23 -18.10
CA TYR A 28 15.27 -21.31 -19.10
C TYR A 28 16.58 -21.38 -19.90
N GLY A 29 17.63 -20.73 -19.41
CA GLY A 29 18.98 -20.77 -19.96
C GLY A 29 19.24 -19.75 -21.07
N ARG A 30 20.43 -19.87 -21.68
CA ARG A 30 20.98 -18.96 -22.69
C ARG A 30 20.04 -18.61 -23.84
N TYR A 31 19.15 -19.51 -24.21
CA TYR A 31 18.23 -19.36 -25.33
C TYR A 31 16.81 -18.92 -24.93
N THR A 32 16.61 -18.41 -23.71
CA THR A 32 15.30 -17.92 -23.25
C THR A 32 14.76 -16.81 -24.16
N LEU A 33 15.54 -15.75 -24.44
CA LEU A 33 15.08 -14.67 -25.34
C LEU A 33 14.78 -15.19 -26.76
N PRO A 34 15.68 -15.96 -27.41
CA PRO A 34 15.38 -16.60 -28.69
C PRO A 34 14.07 -17.41 -28.70
N ALA A 35 13.81 -18.20 -27.65
CA ALA A 35 12.56 -18.97 -27.54
C ALA A 35 11.33 -18.06 -27.44
N TYR A 36 11.38 -16.98 -26.66
CA TYR A 36 10.31 -15.98 -26.62
C TYR A 36 10.10 -15.32 -27.99
N GLN A 37 11.17 -14.93 -28.67
CA GLN A 37 11.09 -14.31 -30.00
C GLN A 37 10.44 -15.25 -31.02
N GLN A 38 10.78 -16.55 -30.98
CA GLN A 38 10.17 -17.57 -31.82
C GLN A 38 8.65 -17.66 -31.61
N GLU A 39 8.20 -17.74 -30.35
CA GLU A 39 6.76 -17.84 -30.06
C GLU A 39 6.00 -16.55 -30.41
N TYR A 40 6.59 -15.37 -30.16
CA TYR A 40 6.00 -14.11 -30.58
C TYR A 40 5.90 -13.99 -32.11
N ALA A 41 6.93 -14.44 -32.85
CA ALA A 41 6.89 -14.49 -34.30
C ALA A 41 5.78 -15.43 -34.80
N ARG A 42 5.66 -16.63 -34.22
CA ARG A 42 4.58 -17.59 -34.53
C ARG A 42 3.19 -16.99 -34.32
N ILE A 43 2.98 -16.27 -33.23
CA ILE A 43 1.71 -15.58 -32.95
C ILE A 43 1.45 -14.48 -33.97
N ALA A 44 2.45 -13.65 -34.29
CA ALA A 44 2.33 -12.58 -35.27
C ALA A 44 1.99 -13.11 -36.67
N GLU A 45 2.59 -14.23 -37.08
CA GLU A 45 2.29 -14.91 -38.34
C GLU A 45 0.85 -15.41 -38.41
N SER A 46 0.36 -16.05 -37.36
CA SER A 46 -1.04 -16.50 -37.29
C SER A 46 -2.03 -15.35 -37.30
N LEU A 47 -1.74 -14.25 -36.60
CA LEU A 47 -2.56 -13.04 -36.64
C LEU A 47 -2.64 -12.47 -38.06
N ARG A 48 -1.50 -12.40 -38.77
CA ARG A 48 -1.44 -11.95 -40.17
C ARG A 48 -2.25 -12.87 -41.10
N ALA A 49 -2.16 -14.18 -40.91
CA ALA A 49 -2.82 -15.17 -41.75
C ALA A 49 -4.31 -15.39 -41.40
N GLY A 50 -4.78 -14.85 -40.27
CA GLY A 50 -6.13 -15.11 -39.77
C GLY A 50 -6.34 -16.56 -39.33
N THR A 51 -5.28 -17.26 -38.95
CA THR A 51 -5.33 -18.68 -38.54
C THR A 51 -5.36 -18.83 -37.03
N ALA A 52 -6.06 -19.85 -36.54
CA ALA A 52 -6.08 -20.19 -35.12
C ALA A 52 -4.77 -20.86 -34.68
N LEU A 53 -4.39 -20.66 -33.42
CA LEU A 53 -3.32 -21.39 -32.75
C LEU A 53 -3.91 -22.25 -31.63
N ASP A 54 -3.32 -23.42 -31.41
CA ASP A 54 -3.66 -24.26 -30.26
C ASP A 54 -3.38 -23.54 -28.95
N ARG A 55 -4.31 -23.66 -28.00
CA ARG A 55 -4.24 -23.02 -26.68
C ARG A 55 -3.05 -23.50 -25.83
N GLY A 56 -2.51 -24.69 -26.13
CA GLY A 56 -1.48 -25.34 -25.32
C GLY A 56 -1.99 -25.85 -23.97
N THR A 57 -1.06 -26.32 -23.14
CA THR A 57 -1.35 -26.88 -21.82
C THR A 57 -1.64 -25.77 -20.81
N LEU A 58 -2.68 -25.97 -20.00
CA LEU A 58 -2.99 -25.04 -18.90
C LEU A 58 -2.00 -25.20 -17.74
N PRO A 59 -1.61 -24.11 -17.08
CA PRO A 59 -0.82 -24.20 -15.86
C PRO A 59 -1.60 -24.95 -14.78
N ALA A 60 -0.88 -25.66 -13.90
CA ALA A 60 -1.46 -26.38 -12.78
C ALA A 60 -2.11 -25.41 -11.77
N ASP A 61 -3.19 -25.83 -11.13
CA ASP A 61 -3.79 -25.11 -10.00
C ASP A 61 -3.05 -25.45 -8.71
N GLU A 62 -2.27 -24.49 -8.20
CA GLU A 62 -1.49 -24.60 -6.98
C GLU A 62 -2.16 -23.92 -5.77
N SER A 63 -3.42 -23.49 -5.88
CA SER A 63 -4.12 -22.73 -4.84
C SER A 63 -4.25 -23.47 -3.49
N GLY A 64 -4.34 -24.81 -3.52
CA GLY A 64 -4.40 -25.66 -2.32
C GLY A 64 -3.03 -26.01 -1.70
N ARG A 65 -1.92 -25.57 -2.29
CA ARG A 65 -0.54 -25.99 -1.93
C ARG A 65 0.33 -24.82 -1.46
N GLN A 66 -0.28 -23.84 -0.79
CA GLN A 66 0.39 -22.65 -0.30
C GLN A 66 0.75 -22.78 1.18
N PHE A 67 1.99 -22.43 1.55
CA PHE A 67 2.45 -22.38 2.93
C PHE A 67 2.69 -20.93 3.36
N THR A 68 2.30 -20.58 4.58
CA THR A 68 2.63 -19.28 5.18
C THR A 68 3.16 -19.44 6.59
N PHE A 69 4.34 -18.89 6.83
CA PHE A 69 4.94 -18.76 8.16
C PHE A 69 4.80 -17.33 8.70
N GLN A 70 4.19 -16.43 7.92
CA GLN A 70 3.93 -15.07 8.34
C GLN A 70 2.76 -15.06 9.31
N THR A 71 3.00 -14.63 10.54
CA THR A 71 1.95 -14.52 11.55
C THR A 71 0.90 -13.48 11.15
N GLY A 72 -0.35 -13.79 11.53
CA GLY A 72 -1.48 -12.87 11.46
C GLY A 72 -1.53 -11.91 12.64
N VAL A 73 -2.63 -11.18 12.75
CA VAL A 73 -2.91 -10.33 13.92
C VAL A 73 -3.49 -11.21 15.03
N VAL A 74 -2.85 -11.23 16.20
CA VAL A 74 -3.36 -11.95 17.37
C VAL A 74 -4.49 -11.11 18.00
N TYR A 75 -4.16 -9.90 18.46
CA TYR A 75 -5.09 -8.88 18.96
C TYR A 75 -4.42 -7.50 18.91
N ASP A 76 -5.21 -6.46 19.14
CA ASP A 76 -4.78 -5.07 19.30
C ASP A 76 -5.31 -4.50 20.61
N ASN A 77 -4.52 -3.63 21.24
CA ASN A 77 -4.98 -2.75 22.32
C ASN A 77 -4.56 -1.31 22.03
N PRO A 78 -5.32 -0.30 22.48
CA PRO A 78 -4.81 1.06 22.49
C PRO A 78 -3.71 1.21 23.55
N PRO A 79 -2.81 2.20 23.42
CA PRO A 79 -1.88 2.57 24.49
C PRO A 79 -2.63 2.86 25.81
N SER A 80 -1.94 2.69 26.95
CA SER A 80 -2.55 2.87 28.27
C SER A 80 -3.21 4.24 28.43
N GLY A 81 -4.45 4.26 28.92
CA GLY A 81 -5.26 5.48 29.09
C GLY A 81 -5.74 6.11 27.79
N LYS A 82 -5.63 5.42 26.64
CA LYS A 82 -6.11 5.88 25.33
C LYS A 82 -7.18 4.93 24.79
N VAL A 83 -7.88 5.40 23.75
CA VAL A 83 -8.81 4.62 22.94
C VAL A 83 -8.29 4.53 21.51
N PHE A 84 -8.77 3.56 20.72
CA PHE A 84 -8.48 3.55 19.29
C PHE A 84 -9.02 4.81 18.61
N GLY A 85 -8.23 5.40 17.70
CA GLY A 85 -8.50 6.71 17.12
C GLY A 85 -8.14 7.89 18.04
N GLY A 86 -7.66 7.63 19.27
CA GLY A 86 -7.18 8.68 20.15
C GLY A 86 -5.87 9.30 19.65
N VAL A 87 -5.77 10.62 19.69
CA VAL A 87 -4.56 11.36 19.31
C VAL A 87 -3.46 11.17 20.36
N LEU A 88 -2.29 10.72 19.90
CA LEU A 88 -1.06 10.55 20.67
C LEU A 88 -0.11 11.75 20.51
N LYS A 89 -0.04 12.31 19.29
CA LYS A 89 0.65 13.55 18.96
C LYS A 89 -0.29 14.45 18.16
N ALA A 90 -0.62 15.60 18.74
CA ALA A 90 -1.46 16.61 18.10
C ALA A 90 -0.68 17.38 17.02
N PRO A 91 -1.39 17.98 16.04
CA PRO A 91 -0.78 18.96 15.15
C PRO A 91 -0.41 20.24 15.91
N GLU A 92 0.50 21.03 15.35
CA GLU A 92 0.69 22.43 15.75
C GLU A 92 -0.56 23.24 15.41
N SER A 93 -0.72 24.42 16.03
CA SER A 93 -1.88 25.28 15.79
C SER A 93 -1.93 25.85 14.37
N SER A 94 -0.78 26.07 13.75
CA SER A 94 -0.65 26.61 12.40
C SER A 94 0.59 26.06 11.69
N TYR A 95 0.53 26.08 10.36
CA TYR A 95 1.61 25.64 9.48
C TYR A 95 1.73 26.60 8.28
N ALA A 96 2.96 26.96 7.93
CA ALA A 96 3.21 27.63 6.66
C ALA A 96 3.09 26.64 5.49
N ARG A 97 2.62 27.10 4.33
CA ARG A 97 2.75 26.35 3.08
C ARG A 97 4.21 25.98 2.80
N GLY A 98 4.44 24.77 2.32
CA GLY A 98 5.77 24.17 2.17
C GLY A 98 6.28 23.43 3.40
N SER A 99 5.63 23.57 4.56
CA SER A 99 5.99 22.83 5.78
C SER A 99 5.34 21.44 5.83
N THR A 100 5.53 20.71 6.93
CA THR A 100 5.01 19.36 7.11
C THR A 100 4.28 19.22 8.43
N ALA A 101 3.01 18.83 8.37
CA ALA A 101 2.23 18.44 9.55
C ALA A 101 2.47 16.95 9.85
N THR A 102 2.70 16.61 11.12
CA THR A 102 2.87 15.22 11.56
C THR A 102 2.08 14.96 12.83
N VAL A 103 1.16 14.00 12.75
CA VAL A 103 0.27 13.64 13.85
C VAL A 103 0.32 12.14 14.09
N GLU A 104 -0.03 11.72 15.31
CA GLU A 104 -0.02 10.30 15.68
C GLU A 104 -1.33 9.89 16.35
N PHE A 105 -1.81 8.70 16.01
CA PHE A 105 -3.03 8.10 16.55
C PHE A 105 -2.76 6.73 17.14
N ALA A 106 -3.49 6.37 18.19
CA ALA A 106 -3.61 4.99 18.64
C ALA A 106 -4.41 4.18 17.60
N THR A 107 -3.85 3.07 17.12
CA THR A 107 -4.45 2.27 16.04
C THR A 107 -4.32 0.76 16.29
N GLY A 108 -5.17 -0.02 15.62
CA GLY A 108 -4.95 -1.46 15.39
C GLY A 108 -4.05 -1.74 14.18
N HIS A 109 -3.73 -3.01 13.95
CA HIS A 109 -2.88 -3.44 12.82
C HIS A 109 -3.62 -3.34 11.47
N PRO A 110 -3.03 -2.74 10.41
CA PRO A 110 -3.67 -2.62 9.09
C PRO A 110 -3.93 -3.96 8.37
N LYS A 111 -3.45 -5.09 8.90
CA LYS A 111 -3.79 -6.44 8.39
C LYS A 111 -5.23 -6.84 8.72
N ASN A 112 -5.87 -6.20 9.71
CA ASN A 112 -7.26 -6.47 10.04
C ASN A 112 -8.21 -6.09 8.90
N ASN A 113 -7.88 -5.02 8.18
CA ASN A 113 -8.64 -4.54 7.04
C ASN A 113 -7.70 -3.70 6.15
N VAL A 114 -7.53 -4.12 4.90
CA VAL A 114 -6.71 -3.39 3.91
C VAL A 114 -7.39 -2.15 3.34
N ARG A 115 -8.66 -1.91 3.72
CA ARG A 115 -9.47 -0.74 3.35
C ARG A 115 -9.53 -0.48 1.85
N ARG A 116 -9.65 -1.54 1.04
CA ARG A 116 -9.74 -1.44 -0.43
C ARG A 116 -10.94 -0.58 -0.86
N GLY A 117 -10.70 0.44 -1.67
CA GLY A 117 -11.73 1.41 -2.08
C GLY A 117 -12.09 2.43 -0.99
N SER A 118 -11.29 2.52 0.07
CA SER A 118 -11.39 3.49 1.17
C SER A 118 -9.97 4.00 1.48
N THR A 119 -9.76 4.58 2.67
CA THR A 119 -8.48 5.16 3.07
C THR A 119 -8.19 4.97 4.57
N PHE A 120 -6.91 4.98 4.95
CA PHE A 120 -6.44 5.03 6.34
C PHE A 120 -6.36 6.45 6.90
N LEU A 121 -6.33 7.48 6.05
CA LEU A 121 -6.23 8.87 6.48
C LEU A 121 -6.99 9.82 5.54
N GLU A 122 -7.45 10.94 6.09
CA GLU A 122 -7.94 12.06 5.31
C GLU A 122 -7.31 13.35 5.83
N VAL A 123 -6.89 14.21 4.92
CA VAL A 123 -6.75 15.64 5.22
C VAL A 123 -8.07 16.30 4.86
N GLN A 124 -8.71 16.92 5.83
CA GLN A 124 -9.99 17.60 5.63
C GLN A 124 -9.83 19.11 5.81
N ARG A 125 -10.47 19.89 4.94
CA ARG A 125 -10.59 21.35 5.03
C ARG A 125 -11.99 21.73 5.49
N LEU A 126 -12.10 22.74 6.34
CA LEU A 126 -13.38 23.31 6.73
C LEU A 126 -13.84 24.33 5.68
N GLU A 127 -14.95 24.04 5.00
CA GLU A 127 -15.55 24.91 3.98
C GLU A 127 -17.03 25.14 4.30
N ASN A 128 -17.44 26.40 4.48
CA ASN A 128 -18.82 26.78 4.78
C ASN A 128 -19.42 25.97 5.95
N GLY A 129 -18.62 25.77 7.01
CA GLY A 129 -19.02 25.00 8.20
C GLY A 129 -19.02 23.48 8.02
N THR A 130 -18.65 22.96 6.85
CA THR A 130 -18.62 21.53 6.54
C THR A 130 -17.20 21.04 6.28
N TRP A 131 -16.83 19.89 6.83
CA TRP A 131 -15.54 19.26 6.55
C TRP A 131 -15.57 18.56 5.20
N LYS A 132 -14.63 18.90 4.33
CA LYS A 132 -14.42 18.22 3.05
C LYS A 132 -13.05 17.59 3.00
N ARG A 133 -13.00 16.32 2.62
CA ARG A 133 -11.74 15.64 2.30
C ARG A 133 -11.10 16.32 1.09
N VAL A 134 -9.85 16.72 1.25
CA VAL A 134 -9.03 17.32 0.18
C VAL A 134 -7.87 16.42 -0.22
N LEU A 135 -7.40 15.54 0.70
CA LEU A 135 -6.38 14.52 0.42
C LEU A 135 -6.70 13.23 1.17
N ASP A 136 -6.22 12.10 0.65
CA ASP A 136 -6.22 10.77 1.27
C ASP A 136 -4.85 10.07 1.16
N ASP A 137 -4.78 8.78 1.53
CA ASP A 137 -3.56 7.96 1.49
C ASP A 137 -3.12 7.51 0.08
N GLY A 138 -3.86 7.88 -0.97
CA GLY A 138 -3.44 7.77 -2.36
C GLY A 138 -2.68 9.00 -2.88
N ASP A 139 -2.76 10.14 -2.17
CA ASP A 139 -2.10 11.38 -2.57
C ASP A 139 -0.61 11.40 -2.16
N TRP A 140 0.23 11.96 -3.03
CA TRP A 140 1.69 11.98 -2.85
C TRP A 140 2.15 12.82 -1.65
N GLU A 141 1.34 13.81 -1.29
CA GLU A 141 1.56 14.73 -0.19
C GLU A 141 1.37 14.07 1.17
N THR A 142 0.72 12.91 1.24
CA THR A 142 0.43 12.25 2.51
C THR A 142 1.25 10.97 2.70
N THR A 143 1.40 10.56 3.96
CA THR A 143 2.03 9.28 4.29
C THR A 143 1.37 8.68 5.51
N TYR A 144 0.99 7.41 5.40
CA TYR A 144 0.57 6.57 6.51
C TYR A 144 1.72 5.65 6.95
N ARG A 145 2.10 5.71 8.23
CA ARG A 145 3.08 4.78 8.81
C ARG A 145 2.51 4.10 10.05
N TRP A 146 2.31 2.79 9.97
CA TRP A 146 2.02 1.99 11.15
C TRP A 146 3.30 1.61 11.91
N THR A 147 3.27 1.61 13.23
CA THR A 147 4.38 1.16 14.07
C THR A 147 3.87 0.38 15.29
N ARG A 148 4.41 -0.81 15.50
CA ARG A 148 4.22 -1.59 16.74
C ARG A 148 4.92 -0.87 17.88
N LEU A 149 4.19 -0.54 18.94
CA LEU A 149 4.76 0.07 20.15
C LEU A 149 5.21 -1.02 21.14
N ASN A 150 4.37 -2.03 21.36
CA ASN A 150 4.72 -3.17 22.20
C ASN A 150 3.99 -4.43 21.72
N GLY A 151 4.77 -5.48 21.44
CA GLY A 151 4.26 -6.76 20.92
C GLY A 151 3.46 -7.56 21.94
N LEU A 152 3.85 -7.53 23.21
CA LEU A 152 3.19 -8.26 24.29
C LEU A 152 1.84 -7.61 24.66
N THR A 153 1.75 -6.28 24.65
CA THR A 153 0.48 -5.61 24.93
C THR A 153 -0.37 -5.42 23.67
N GLY A 154 0.14 -5.72 22.49
CA GLY A 154 -0.58 -5.54 21.22
C GLY A 154 -0.85 -4.06 20.89
N THR A 155 -0.03 -3.13 21.37
CA THR A 155 -0.25 -1.68 21.17
C THR A 155 0.46 -1.17 19.93
N SER A 156 -0.16 -0.27 19.19
CA SER A 156 0.42 0.33 17.98
C SER A 156 -0.03 1.78 17.77
N LYS A 157 0.74 2.50 16.94
CA LYS A 157 0.40 3.83 16.47
C LYS A 157 0.37 3.93 14.95
N ALA A 158 -0.44 4.85 14.45
CA ALA A 158 -0.40 5.35 13.09
C ALA A 158 0.21 6.75 13.13
N THR A 159 1.33 6.95 12.47
CA THR A 159 1.92 8.27 12.23
C THR A 159 1.45 8.72 10.84
N ILE A 160 0.74 9.84 10.79
CA ILE A 160 0.27 10.44 9.54
C ILE A 160 1.07 11.72 9.32
N THR A 161 1.62 11.84 8.11
CA THR A 161 2.35 13.02 7.68
C THR A 161 1.65 13.65 6.49
N TRP A 162 1.56 14.98 6.47
CA TRP A 162 1.08 15.77 5.35
C TRP A 162 2.12 16.84 5.00
N LYS A 163 2.71 16.72 3.81
CA LYS A 163 3.58 17.73 3.21
C LYS A 163 2.70 18.78 2.55
N ILE A 164 2.61 19.96 3.16
CA ILE A 164 1.72 21.03 2.71
C ILE A 164 2.32 21.67 1.46
N ALA A 165 1.67 21.55 0.32
CA ALA A 165 2.15 22.12 -0.94
C ALA A 165 2.12 23.66 -0.92
N ALA A 166 2.99 24.28 -1.72
CA ALA A 166 3.12 25.75 -1.78
C ALA A 166 1.83 26.46 -2.24
N ASP A 167 0.99 25.77 -3.00
CA ASP A 167 -0.29 26.22 -3.55
C ASP A 167 -1.51 25.74 -2.73
N THR A 168 -1.28 25.10 -1.57
CA THR A 168 -2.38 24.72 -0.67
C THR A 168 -3.20 25.95 -0.31
N ALA A 169 -4.53 25.87 -0.42
CA ALA A 169 -5.39 26.98 -0.06
C ALA A 169 -5.25 27.31 1.44
N PRO A 170 -5.12 28.58 1.85
CA PRO A 170 -5.18 28.92 3.26
C PRO A 170 -6.53 28.52 3.88
N GLY A 171 -6.52 28.20 5.17
CA GLY A 171 -7.75 27.88 5.90
C GLY A 171 -7.54 26.93 7.06
N THR A 172 -8.65 26.39 7.56
CA THR A 172 -8.67 25.49 8.71
C THR A 172 -8.75 24.04 8.25
N TYR A 173 -7.87 23.22 8.80
CA TYR A 173 -7.69 21.82 8.45
C TYR A 173 -7.78 20.93 9.69
N ARG A 174 -8.04 19.64 9.45
CA ARG A 174 -7.83 18.56 10.42
C ARG A 174 -7.37 17.31 9.71
N ILE A 175 -6.72 16.42 10.44
CA ILE A 175 -6.37 15.09 9.95
C ILE A 175 -7.32 14.09 10.59
N VAL A 176 -7.89 13.22 9.77
CA VAL A 176 -8.75 12.11 10.20
C VAL A 176 -8.01 10.80 9.94
N HIS A 177 -8.09 9.88 10.88
CA HIS A 177 -7.54 8.54 10.77
C HIS A 177 -8.65 7.51 10.86
N HIS A 178 -8.64 6.54 9.96
CA HIS A 178 -9.52 5.39 10.01
C HIS A 178 -8.72 4.11 10.18
N GLY A 179 -9.24 3.20 11.02
CA GLY A 179 -8.60 1.92 11.23
C GLY A 179 -9.56 0.88 11.77
N ASP A 180 -9.00 -0.32 11.98
CA ASP A 180 -9.73 -1.50 12.42
C ASP A 180 -8.88 -2.21 13.48
N ALA A 181 -9.52 -2.59 14.59
CA ALA A 181 -8.85 -3.23 15.72
C ALA A 181 -9.46 -4.60 16.00
N LYS A 182 -8.60 -5.60 16.24
CA LYS A 182 -9.01 -6.97 16.56
C LYS A 182 -8.95 -7.20 18.07
N ASN A 183 -10.06 -7.57 18.69
CA ASN A 183 -10.04 -7.96 20.11
C ASN A 183 -9.55 -9.41 20.30
N LEU A 184 -9.34 -9.82 21.56
CA LEU A 184 -8.87 -11.17 21.91
C LEU A 184 -9.81 -12.30 21.46
N LEU A 185 -11.10 -12.02 21.25
CA LEU A 185 -12.09 -12.97 20.72
C LEU A 185 -12.07 -13.04 19.19
N GLY A 186 -11.19 -12.27 18.54
CA GLY A 186 -11.04 -12.22 17.10
C GLY A 186 -12.00 -11.28 16.36
N LYS A 187 -12.89 -10.58 17.06
CA LYS A 187 -13.80 -9.59 16.45
C LYS A 187 -13.00 -8.36 16.03
N ILE A 188 -13.12 -8.01 14.74
CA ILE A 188 -12.57 -6.78 14.16
C ILE A 188 -13.62 -5.68 14.23
N THR A 189 -13.26 -4.51 14.76
CA THR A 189 -14.17 -3.36 14.89
C THR A 189 -13.53 -2.12 14.26
N PRO A 190 -14.25 -1.43 13.35
CA PRO A 190 -13.76 -0.19 12.77
C PRO A 190 -13.82 0.95 13.79
N PHE A 191 -12.93 1.92 13.65
CA PHE A 191 -12.94 3.16 14.42
C PHE A 191 -12.52 4.34 13.54
N THR A 192 -12.77 5.56 14.01
CA THR A 192 -12.31 6.80 13.39
C THR A 192 -11.88 7.76 14.47
N GLY A 193 -10.74 8.41 14.24
CA GLY A 193 -10.19 9.47 15.09
C GLY A 193 -9.95 10.72 14.26
N ALA A 194 -10.10 11.90 14.86
CA ALA A 194 -9.74 13.16 14.23
C ALA A 194 -8.87 13.98 15.18
N THR A 195 -7.92 14.72 14.60
CA THR A 195 -7.17 15.72 15.37
C THR A 195 -8.05 16.90 15.77
N GLY A 196 -7.53 17.75 16.67
CA GLY A 196 -7.96 19.14 16.73
C GLY A 196 -7.69 19.86 15.40
N THR A 197 -8.28 21.05 15.24
CA THR A 197 -8.09 21.86 14.04
C THR A 197 -6.77 22.63 14.07
N PHE A 198 -6.20 22.89 12.89
CA PHE A 198 -5.04 23.75 12.71
C PHE A 198 -5.20 24.61 11.44
N THR A 199 -4.45 25.70 11.32
CA THR A 199 -4.49 26.56 10.14
C THR A 199 -3.32 26.30 9.19
N VAL A 200 -3.55 26.56 7.90
CA VAL A 200 -2.50 26.66 6.89
C VAL A 200 -2.45 28.11 6.37
N GLU A 201 -1.25 28.69 6.35
CA GLU A 201 -0.96 30.10 6.01
C GLU A 201 -0.04 30.25 4.77
#